data_AF-K1YDI1-F1
#
_entry.id   AF-K1YDI1-F1
#
_cell.length_a   1.000
_cell.length_b   1.000
_cell.length_c   1.000
_cell.angle_alpha   90.00
_cell.angle_beta   90.00
_cell.angle_gamma   90.00
#
_symmetry.space_group_name_H-M   'P 1'
#
loop_
_entity.id
_entity.type
_entity.pdbx_description
1 polymer ?
#
loop_
_entity_poly.entity_id
_entity_poly.type
_entity_poly.pdbx_seq_one_letter_code
_entity_poly.pdbx_strand_id
1 'polypeptide(L)'
;QNNEQDLLELPGVGRKTANLVLSVGFGVPAICVDTHVHRISNRLGLVKTKNPDETEIALKKILPQKYWLEYNNLLVKWGQNICVPISPHCSKCAISHLCSKISVKKSR
;
A
#
# COMPACT_ATOMS: atom_id res chain seq x y z
N GLN A 1 19.27 7.51 -15.91
CA GLN A 1 19.54 6.14 -15.44
C GLN A 1 19.23 6.12 -13.96
N ASN A 2 18.05 5.65 -13.56
CA ASN A 2 17.60 5.41 -12.18
C ASN A 2 16.38 4.51 -12.28
N ASN A 3 16.59 3.21 -12.48
CA ASN A 3 15.51 2.23 -12.60
C ASN A 3 15.53 1.26 -11.40
N GLU A 4 14.38 0.64 -11.10
CA GLU A 4 14.21 -0.29 -9.97
C GLU A 4 15.09 -1.54 -10.10
N GLN A 5 15.32 -2.01 -11.33
CA GLN A 5 16.08 -3.22 -11.62
C GLN A 5 17.56 -3.07 -11.28
N ASP A 6 18.16 -1.93 -11.61
CA ASP A 6 19.57 -1.61 -11.31
C ASP A 6 19.83 -1.66 -9.80
N LEU A 7 18.85 -1.22 -8.98
CA LEU A 7 18.96 -1.26 -7.52
C LEU A 7 18.75 -2.65 -6.93
N LEU A 8 17.91 -3.48 -7.56
CA LEU A 8 17.67 -4.87 -7.14
C LEU A 8 18.87 -5.79 -7.36
N GLU A 9 19.81 -5.41 -8.24
CA GLU A 9 21.07 -6.14 -8.47
C GLU A 9 22.08 -5.96 -7.33
N LEU A 10 21.86 -4.98 -6.44
CA LEU A 10 22.77 -4.72 -5.32
C LEU A 10 22.55 -5.74 -4.18
N PRO A 11 23.62 -6.37 -3.66
CA PRO A 11 23.52 -7.33 -2.58
C PRO A 11 22.94 -6.67 -1.31
N GLY A 12 21.85 -7.24 -0.78
CA GLY A 12 21.15 -6.72 0.39
C GLY A 12 20.05 -5.68 0.08
N VAL A 13 19.86 -5.30 -1.19
CA VAL A 13 18.79 -4.37 -1.60
C VAL A 13 17.57 -5.16 -2.08
N GLY A 14 16.57 -5.24 -1.20
CA GLY A 14 15.24 -5.73 -1.58
C GLY A 14 14.41 -4.65 -2.28
N ARG A 15 13.31 -5.08 -2.91
CA ARG A 15 12.38 -4.23 -3.67
C ARG A 15 11.88 -3.00 -2.89
N LYS A 16 11.59 -3.19 -1.60
CA LYS A 16 11.21 -2.11 -0.68
C LYS A 16 12.30 -1.04 -0.55
N THR A 17 13.55 -1.47 -0.39
CA THR A 17 14.71 -0.57 -0.26
C THR A 17 14.97 0.15 -1.57
N ALA A 18 14.91 -0.55 -2.71
CA ALA A 18 15.04 0.05 -4.03
C ALA A 18 13.98 1.15 -4.28
N ASN A 19 12.70 0.83 -4.02
CA ASN A 19 11.60 1.79 -4.16
C ASN A 19 11.73 2.99 -3.23
N LEU A 20 12.23 2.78 -2.00
CA LEU A 20 12.47 3.87 -1.06
C LEU A 20 13.58 4.81 -1.55
N VAL A 21 14.69 4.27 -2.06
CA VAL A 21 15.80 5.05 -2.63
C VAL A 21 15.34 5.83 -3.86
N LEU A 22 14.58 5.22 -4.76
CA LEU A 22 14.00 5.91 -5.92
C LEU A 22 13.05 7.02 -5.52
N SER A 23 12.15 6.77 -4.57
CA SER A 23 11.15 7.75 -4.15
C SER A 23 11.73 8.90 -3.34
N VAL A 24 12.58 8.62 -2.36
CA VAL A 24 13.09 9.64 -1.43
C VAL A 24 14.38 10.25 -1.95
N GLY A 25 15.28 9.44 -2.50
CA GLY A 25 16.59 9.88 -2.98
C GLY A 25 16.57 10.49 -4.38
N PHE A 26 15.71 9.99 -5.27
CA PHE A 26 15.67 10.41 -6.68
C PHE A 26 14.36 11.09 -7.10
N GLY A 27 13.39 11.23 -6.20
CA GLY A 27 12.09 11.85 -6.49
C GLY A 27 11.27 11.10 -7.53
N VAL A 28 11.60 9.84 -7.81
CA VAL A 28 10.87 8.99 -8.75
C VAL A 28 9.62 8.46 -8.05
N PRO A 29 8.39 8.76 -8.54
CA PRO A 29 7.19 8.27 -7.90
C PRO A 29 7.23 6.73 -7.80
N ALA A 30 7.17 6.20 -6.57
CA ALA A 30 7.08 4.76 -6.32
C ALA A 30 5.99 4.48 -5.26
N ILE A 31 5.31 3.34 -5.39
CA ILE A 31 4.35 2.89 -4.37
C ILE A 31 5.09 1.96 -3.41
N CYS A 32 5.39 2.43 -2.21
CA CYS A 32 6.05 1.62 -1.19
C CYS A 32 5.05 0.77 -0.40
N VAL A 33 4.57 -0.33 -1.00
CA VAL A 33 3.57 -1.19 -0.32
C VAL A 33 4.13 -1.80 0.97
N ASP A 34 3.58 -1.38 2.10
CA ASP A 34 3.79 -2.00 3.40
C ASP A 34 2.60 -2.88 3.83
N THR A 35 2.63 -3.37 5.07
CA THR A 35 1.57 -4.23 5.61
C THR A 35 0.22 -3.51 5.78
N HIS A 36 0.21 -2.18 5.96
CA HIS A 36 -1.01 -1.39 6.03
C HIS A 36 -1.61 -1.25 4.63
N VAL A 37 -0.80 -0.85 3.66
CA VAL A 37 -1.22 -0.62 2.28
C VAL A 37 -1.73 -1.90 1.64
N HIS A 38 -0.98 -3.00 1.79
CA HIS A 38 -1.39 -4.31 1.29
C HIS A 38 -2.73 -4.75 1.90
N ARG A 39 -2.86 -4.69 3.24
CA ARG A 39 -4.07 -5.13 3.95
C ARG A 39 -5.28 -4.28 3.60
N ILE A 40 -5.14 -2.96 3.65
CA ILE A 40 -6.28 -2.04 3.48
C ILE A 40 -6.74 -2.04 2.02
N SER A 41 -5.81 -2.03 1.06
CA SER A 41 -6.17 -2.09 -0.37
C SER A 41 -6.92 -3.38 -0.71
N ASN A 42 -6.52 -4.53 -0.16
CA ASN A 42 -7.26 -5.78 -0.31
C ASN A 42 -8.62 -5.75 0.40
N ARG A 43 -8.71 -5.22 1.63
CA ARG A 43 -9.99 -5.10 2.37
C ARG A 43 -11.00 -4.22 1.67
N LEU A 44 -10.54 -3.11 1.09
CA LEU A 44 -11.39 -2.21 0.30
C LEU A 44 -11.92 -2.90 -0.97
N GLY A 45 -11.22 -3.93 -1.45
CA GLY A 45 -11.49 -4.58 -2.73
C GLY A 45 -10.91 -3.82 -3.92
N LEU A 46 -9.98 -2.89 -3.69
CA LEU A 46 -9.27 -2.18 -4.76
C LEU A 46 -8.35 -3.13 -5.52
N VAL A 47 -7.78 -4.11 -4.82
CA VAL A 47 -6.90 -5.14 -5.39
C VAL A 47 -7.28 -6.49 -4.81
N LYS A 48 -6.91 -7.55 -5.53
CA LYS A 48 -7.04 -8.95 -5.07
C LYS A 48 -5.69 -9.63 -5.26
N THR A 49 -4.85 -9.53 -4.24
CA THR A 49 -3.44 -9.94 -4.30
C THR A 49 -3.05 -10.72 -3.06
N LYS A 50 -2.09 -11.62 -3.20
CA LYS A 50 -1.59 -12.44 -2.09
C LYS A 50 -0.37 -11.81 -1.44
N ASN A 51 0.41 -11.05 -2.22
CA ASN A 51 1.74 -10.57 -1.82
C ASN A 51 1.82 -9.04 -1.97
N PRO A 52 2.69 -8.35 -1.19
CA PRO A 52 2.93 -6.90 -1.35
C PRO A 52 3.36 -6.51 -2.76
N ASP A 53 4.25 -7.27 -3.40
CA ASP A 53 4.73 -6.99 -4.76
C ASP A 53 3.60 -7.00 -5.81
N GLU A 54 2.71 -7.98 -5.73
CA GLU A 54 1.52 -8.04 -6.60
C GLU A 54 0.61 -6.83 -6.36
N THR A 55 0.51 -6.40 -5.11
CA THR A 55 -0.29 -5.23 -4.72
C THR A 55 0.30 -3.96 -5.29
N GLU A 56 1.62 -3.82 -5.30
CA GLU A 56 2.31 -2.69 -5.89
C GLU A 56 1.98 -2.59 -7.38
N ILE A 57 2.16 -3.70 -8.12
CA ILE A 57 1.88 -3.76 -9.56
C ILE A 57 0.41 -3.45 -9.85
N ALA A 58 -0.52 -3.98 -9.05
CA ALA A 58 -1.94 -3.72 -9.21
C ALA A 58 -2.30 -2.26 -8.91
N LEU A 59 -1.76 -1.67 -7.83
CA LEU A 59 -2.01 -0.28 -7.46
C LEU A 59 -1.42 0.70 -8.47
N LYS A 60 -0.24 0.41 -9.07
CA LYS A 60 0.34 1.24 -10.14
C LYS A 60 -0.58 1.36 -11.36
N LYS A 61 -1.46 0.37 -11.62
CA LYS A 61 -2.44 0.39 -12.72
C LYS A 61 -3.72 1.16 -12.39
N ILE A 62 -4.04 1.33 -11.12
CA ILE A 62 -5.30 1.91 -10.65
C ILE A 62 -5.12 3.36 -10.20
N LEU A 63 -4.02 3.65 -9.49
CA LEU A 63 -3.75 4.95 -8.89
C LEU A 63 -2.94 5.83 -9.85
N PRO A 64 -3.37 7.08 -10.09
CA PRO A 64 -2.54 8.09 -10.76
C PRO A 64 -1.21 8.31 -10.02
N GLN A 65 -0.10 8.43 -10.76
CA GLN A 65 1.26 8.59 -10.20
C GLN A 65 1.39 9.69 -9.16
N LYS A 66 0.68 10.81 -9.34
CA LYS A 66 0.69 11.95 -8.40
C LYS A 66 0.28 11.59 -6.97
N TYR A 67 -0.48 10.51 -6.76
CA TYR A 67 -0.98 10.11 -5.44
C TYR A 67 -0.16 9.01 -4.78
N TRP A 68 0.87 8.45 -5.44
CA TRP A 68 1.56 7.26 -4.96
C TRP A 68 2.22 7.47 -3.58
N LEU A 69 2.86 8.61 -3.36
CA LEU A 69 3.48 8.95 -2.08
C LEU A 69 2.44 9.23 -0.99
N GLU A 70 1.42 10.01 -1.32
CA GLU A 70 0.37 10.40 -0.38
C GLU A 70 -0.48 9.19 0.07
N TYR A 71 -0.78 8.28 -0.85
CA TYR A 71 -1.57 7.07 -0.59
C TYR A 71 -0.97 6.22 0.52
N ASN A 72 0.36 6.04 0.51
CA ASN A 72 1.07 5.32 1.57
C ASN A 72 0.91 6.00 2.93
N ASN A 73 1.20 7.30 3.00
CA ASN A 73 1.13 8.07 4.24
C ASN A 73 -0.29 8.08 4.85
N LEU A 74 -1.32 8.20 4.01
CA LEU A 74 -2.71 8.14 4.44
C LEU A 74 -3.07 6.77 5.00
N LEU A 75 -2.70 5.70 4.31
CA LEU A 75 -3.04 4.33 4.70
C LEU A 75 -2.32 3.85 5.95
N VAL A 76 -1.09 4.30 6.20
CA VAL A 76 -0.38 4.00 7.45
C VAL A 76 -1.16 4.58 8.63
N LYS A 77 -1.43 5.89 8.62
CA LYS A 77 -2.18 6.58 9.69
C LYS A 77 -3.56 5.97 9.87
N TRP A 78 -4.25 5.70 8.77
CA TRP A 78 -5.60 5.15 8.80
C TRP A 78 -5.62 3.68 9.27
N GLY A 79 -4.61 2.90 8.90
CA GLY A 79 -4.44 1.51 9.31
C GLY A 79 -4.03 1.33 10.77
N GLN A 80 -3.40 2.32 11.38
CA GLN A 80 -3.05 2.34 12.80
C GLN A 80 -4.26 2.70 13.68
N ASN A 81 -5.14 3.59 13.21
CA ASN A 81 -6.20 4.16 14.04
C ASN A 81 -7.61 3.60 13.77
N ILE A 82 -7.92 3.20 12.53
CA ILE A 82 -9.28 2.79 12.12
C ILE A 82 -9.26 1.37 11.54
N CYS A 83 -8.52 1.15 10.45
CA CYS A 83 -8.49 -0.15 9.76
C CYS A 83 -7.43 -1.08 10.36
N VAL A 84 -7.51 -1.26 11.68
CA VAL A 84 -6.59 -2.10 12.46
C VAL A 84 -6.67 -3.58 12.04
N PRO A 85 -5.61 -4.38 12.25
CA PRO A 85 -5.58 -5.78 11.82
C PRO A 85 -6.70 -6.64 12.42
N ILE A 86 -7.00 -6.46 13.71
CA ILE A 86 -8.01 -7.23 14.45
C ILE A 86 -9.17 -6.30 14.80
N SER A 87 -10.39 -6.67 14.38
CA SER A 87 -11.63 -5.90 14.64
C SER A 87 -11.51 -4.41 14.26
N PRO A 88 -11.39 -4.09 12.95
CA PRO A 88 -11.32 -2.70 12.48
C PRO A 88 -12.55 -1.89 12.92
N HIS A 89 -12.34 -0.59 13.15
CA HIS A 89 -13.35 0.38 13.55
C HIS A 89 -14.20 0.84 12.35
N CYS A 90 -14.87 -0.10 11.68
CA CYS A 90 -15.73 0.16 10.53
C CYS A 90 -16.90 1.10 10.83
N SER A 91 -17.37 1.21 12.08
CA SER A 91 -18.41 2.18 12.48
C SER A 91 -17.93 3.64 12.41
N LYS A 92 -16.64 3.87 12.68
CA LYS A 92 -15.99 5.19 12.65
C LYS A 92 -15.29 5.47 11.31
N CYS A 93 -15.38 4.53 10.37
CA CYS A 93 -14.69 4.62 9.10
C CYS A 93 -15.48 5.49 8.11
N ALA A 94 -14.88 6.61 7.70
CA ALA A 94 -15.51 7.57 6.77
C ALA A 94 -15.90 6.93 5.42
N ILE A 95 -15.14 5.95 4.95
CA ILE A 95 -15.39 5.27 3.67
C ILE A 95 -15.91 3.84 3.83
N SER A 96 -16.53 3.53 4.97
CA SER A 96 -17.10 2.20 5.25
C SER A 96 -18.14 1.77 4.22
N HIS A 97 -18.90 2.72 3.68
CA HIS A 97 -19.92 2.51 2.65
C HIS A 97 -19.32 2.13 1.28
N LEU A 98 -18.06 2.45 1.00
CA LEU A 98 -17.34 2.07 -0.22
C LEU A 98 -16.47 0.81 -0.01
N CYS A 99 -16.40 0.29 1.22
CA CYS A 99 -15.49 -0.79 1.57
C CYS A 99 -16.17 -2.15 1.39
N SER A 100 -15.59 -3.01 0.54
CA SER A 100 -16.04 -4.39 0.34
C SER A 100 -15.82 -5.30 1.56
N LYS A 101 -15.02 -4.84 2.55
CA LYS A 101 -14.69 -5.55 3.81
C LYS A 101 -14.17 -6.98 3.57
N ILE A 102 -13.40 -7.18 2.50
CA ILE A 102 -12.87 -8.50 2.13
C ILE A 102 -11.99 -9.03 3.27
N SER A 103 -12.22 -10.28 3.66
CA SER A 103 -11.48 -10.96 4.74
C SER A 103 -11.63 -10.31 6.13
N VAL A 104 -12.64 -9.46 6.34
CA VAL A 104 -12.98 -8.92 7.67
C VAL A 104 -14.06 -9.77 8.31
N LYS A 105 -13.69 -10.61 9.29
CA LYS A 105 -14.65 -11.50 9.99
C LYS A 105 -15.43 -10.80 11.10
N LYS A 106 -14.81 -9.85 11.78
CA LYS A 106 -15.39 -9.06 12.88
C LYS A 106 -14.95 -7.62 12.72
N SER A 107 -15.83 -6.68 13.02
CA SER A 107 -15.56 -5.24 13.02
C SER A 107 -16.39 -4.54 14.09
N ARG A 108 -15.92 -3.39 14.55
CA ARG A 108 -16.60 -2.53 15.52
C ARG A 108 -16.82 -1.14 14.97
#